data_AF-A0A8T6YAJ5-F1
#
_entry.id   AF-A0A8T6YAJ5-F1
#
_cell.length_a   1.000
_cell.length_b   1.000
_cell.length_c   1.000
_cell.angle_alpha   90.00
_cell.angle_beta   90.00
_cell.angle_gamma   90.00
#
_symmetry.space_group_name_H-M   'P 1'
#
loop_
_entity.id
_entity.type
_entity.pdbx_description
1 polymer ?
#
loop_
_entity_poly.entity_id
_entity_poly.type
_entity_poly.pdbx_seq_one_letter_code
_entity_poly.pdbx_strand_id
1 'polypeptide(L)'
;MIEIKNGRIYFYNTLKPDLMVLDFKCLSAYVCPACKNVLRAYFVGSIIPESLKEYMEKDTMKYAYEMGNTQGAQWLALRDHSHKECCRWEVVGAMSKGIENSVKSFIEIHNIKIKDTQALMTAIGTDKMPGFKRVFDETGADLPMLLFKESDLLNTAGMTFEKKWELLRDLSKTIDSVLRSIGMHN
;
A
#
# COMPACT_ATOMS: atom_id res chain seq x y z
N MET A 1 3.34 15.62 -10.67
CA MET A 1 2.55 14.52 -10.13
C MET A 1 2.67 13.29 -11.03
N ILE A 2 2.19 12.16 -10.51
CA ILE A 2 2.00 10.92 -11.28
C ILE A 2 0.51 10.58 -11.16
N GLU A 3 -0.15 10.35 -12.29
CA GLU A 3 -1.59 10.03 -12.33
C GLU A 3 -1.84 8.80 -13.20
N ILE A 4 -2.79 7.96 -12.80
CA ILE A 4 -3.26 6.82 -13.58
C ILE A 4 -4.66 7.13 -14.08
N LYS A 5 -4.86 7.07 -15.41
CA LYS A 5 -6.17 7.32 -16.02
C LYS A 5 -6.28 6.64 -17.37
N ASN A 6 -7.42 6.00 -17.64
CA ASN A 6 -7.73 5.36 -18.92
C ASN A 6 -6.65 4.38 -19.40
N GLY A 7 -6.11 3.56 -18.48
CA GLY A 7 -5.05 2.59 -18.81
C GLY A 7 -3.70 3.23 -19.17
N ARG A 8 -3.48 4.49 -18.79
CA ARG A 8 -2.24 5.24 -19.01
C ARG A 8 -1.70 5.78 -17.70
N ILE A 9 -0.38 5.94 -17.64
CA ILE A 9 0.31 6.66 -16.58
C ILE A 9 0.80 7.98 -17.13
N TYR A 10 0.52 9.07 -16.41
CA TYR A 10 0.86 10.43 -16.78
C TYR A 10 1.86 11.01 -15.79
N PHE A 11 2.83 11.74 -16.31
CA PHE A 11 3.80 12.54 -15.57
C PHE A 11 3.67 13.98 -16.05
N TYR A 12 3.28 14.88 -15.16
CA TYR A 12 3.12 16.31 -15.44
C TYR A 12 3.44 17.13 -14.20
N ASN A 13 3.69 18.42 -14.32
CA ASN A 13 3.95 19.31 -13.19
C ASN A 13 3.10 20.58 -13.34
N THR A 14 2.10 20.78 -12.49
CA THR A 14 1.18 21.92 -12.62
C THR A 14 1.85 23.26 -12.30
N LEU A 15 3.01 23.24 -11.63
CA LEU A 15 3.83 24.42 -11.34
C LEU A 15 4.81 24.76 -12.48
N LYS A 16 4.93 23.89 -13.49
CA LYS A 16 5.78 24.08 -14.67
C LYS A 16 4.96 23.80 -15.94
N PRO A 17 4.08 24.73 -16.37
CA PRO A 17 3.17 24.50 -17.48
C PRO A 17 3.86 24.25 -18.83
N ASP A 18 5.09 24.77 -18.99
CA ASP A 18 5.89 24.56 -20.20
C ASP A 18 6.57 23.18 -20.26
N LEU A 19 6.56 22.43 -19.15
CA LEU A 19 7.11 21.07 -19.11
C LEU A 19 6.15 20.13 -19.85
N MET A 20 6.67 19.46 -20.88
CA MET A 20 5.90 18.51 -21.67
C MET A 20 5.31 17.40 -20.80
N VAL A 21 4.01 17.14 -20.95
CA VAL A 21 3.37 15.99 -20.30
C VAL A 21 3.90 14.71 -20.94
N LEU A 22 4.38 13.78 -20.12
CA LEU A 22 4.75 12.44 -20.56
C LEU A 22 3.64 11.47 -20.21
N ASP A 23 3.28 10.60 -21.14
CA ASP A 23 2.29 9.57 -20.89
C ASP A 23 2.63 8.25 -21.57
N PHE A 24 2.43 7.17 -20.83
CA PHE A 24 2.79 5.82 -21.27
C PHE A 24 1.63 4.86 -21.09
N LYS A 25 1.62 3.77 -21.86
CA LYS A 25 0.67 2.68 -21.65
C LYS A 25 0.94 2.03 -20.30
N CYS A 26 -0.03 2.08 -19.40
CA CYS A 26 0.05 1.43 -18.10
C CYS A 26 -0.34 -0.04 -18.24
N LEU A 27 0.49 -0.92 -17.69
CA LEU A 27 0.24 -2.36 -17.64
C LEU A 27 -0.45 -2.75 -16.34
N SER A 28 -0.02 -2.15 -15.23
CA SER A 28 -0.57 -2.35 -13.89
C SER A 28 -0.21 -1.13 -13.04
N ALA A 29 -1.09 -0.71 -12.14
CA ALA A 29 -0.83 0.29 -11.13
C ALA A 29 -1.66 0.08 -9.87
N TYR A 30 -1.02 0.22 -8.71
CA TYR A 30 -1.66 0.23 -7.41
C TYR A 30 -1.66 1.66 -6.89
N VAL A 31 -2.84 2.21 -6.65
CA VAL A 31 -3.01 3.59 -6.19
C VAL A 31 -3.55 3.58 -4.77
N CYS A 32 -2.95 4.38 -3.90
CA CYS A 32 -3.42 4.51 -2.53
C CYS A 32 -4.86 5.06 -2.54
N PRO A 33 -5.84 4.36 -1.95
CA PRO A 33 -7.22 4.82 -1.96
C PRO A 33 -7.43 6.08 -1.12
N ALA A 34 -6.51 6.40 -0.21
CA ALA A 34 -6.60 7.56 0.68
C ALA A 34 -5.93 8.82 0.10
N CYS A 35 -4.63 8.75 -0.24
CA CYS A 35 -3.87 9.93 -0.70
C CYS A 35 -3.70 10.00 -2.23
N LYS A 36 -4.20 9.00 -2.98
CA LYS A 36 -4.12 8.90 -4.44
C LYS A 36 -2.69 8.86 -5.03
N ASN A 37 -1.67 8.71 -4.19
CA ASN A 37 -0.32 8.43 -4.67
C ASN A 37 -0.27 7.05 -5.35
N VAL A 38 0.48 6.96 -6.45
CA VAL A 38 0.84 5.69 -7.07
C VAL A 38 1.79 4.96 -6.10
N LEU A 39 1.39 3.81 -5.58
CA LEU A 39 2.23 2.99 -4.70
C LEU A 39 3.23 2.20 -5.52
N ARG A 40 2.77 1.65 -6.63
CA ARG A 40 3.56 0.90 -7.59
C ARG A 40 2.90 0.93 -8.95
N ALA A 41 3.66 0.98 -10.02
CA ALA A 41 3.13 0.81 -11.35
C ALA A 41 4.16 0.21 -12.32
N TYR A 42 3.64 -0.42 -13.37
CA TYR A 42 4.37 -1.02 -14.47
C TYR A 42 3.83 -0.43 -15.77
N PHE A 43 4.70 -0.02 -16.69
CA PHE A 43 4.28 0.66 -17.91
C PHE A 43 5.26 0.43 -19.07
N VAL A 44 4.76 0.57 -20.30
CA VAL A 44 5.56 0.42 -21.53
C VAL A 44 6.16 1.75 -21.91
N GLY A 45 7.48 1.83 -21.86
CA GLY A 45 8.26 3.05 -22.12
C GLY A 45 9.35 3.21 -21.09
N SER A 46 9.99 4.37 -21.07
CA SER A 46 10.98 4.71 -20.06
C SER A 46 10.96 6.20 -19.73
N ILE A 47 11.11 6.50 -18.44
CA ILE A 47 11.49 7.79 -17.91
C ILE A 47 12.77 7.59 -17.10
N ILE A 48 13.75 8.48 -17.29
CA ILE A 48 14.98 8.44 -16.50
C ILE A 48 14.73 9.06 -15.12
N PRO A 49 15.39 8.57 -14.04
CA PRO A 49 15.19 9.08 -12.69
C PRO A 49 15.40 10.60 -12.56
N GLU A 50 16.32 11.16 -13.34
CA GLU A 50 16.62 12.59 -13.38
C GLU A 50 15.42 13.39 -13.89
N SER A 51 14.79 12.94 -14.99
CA SER A 51 13.59 13.57 -15.55
C SER A 51 12.39 13.42 -14.61
N LEU A 52 12.24 12.28 -13.93
CA LEU A 52 11.13 12.07 -12.98
C LEU A 52 11.08 13.17 -11.91
N LYS A 53 12.23 13.66 -11.45
CA LYS A 53 12.33 14.74 -10.45
C LYS A 53 11.66 16.02 -10.91
N GLU A 54 11.71 16.33 -12.22
CA GLU A 54 11.10 17.54 -12.77
C GLU A 54 9.58 17.51 -12.73
N TYR A 55 9.01 16.30 -12.72
CA TYR A 55 7.58 16.07 -12.58
C TYR A 55 7.12 16.08 -11.12
N MET A 56 8.00 16.17 -10.12
CA MET A 56 7.59 16.23 -8.71
C MET A 56 7.37 17.68 -8.27
N GLU A 57 6.13 18.01 -7.89
CA GLU A 57 5.76 19.36 -7.42
C GLU A 57 6.28 19.65 -6.01
N LYS A 58 6.36 18.62 -5.16
CA LYS A 58 6.92 18.73 -3.82
C LYS A 58 8.37 18.26 -3.85
N ASP A 59 9.26 19.08 -3.30
CA ASP A 59 10.68 18.73 -3.18
C ASP A 59 10.90 17.43 -2.42
N THR A 60 10.09 17.18 -1.38
CA THR A 60 10.10 15.95 -0.60
C THR A 60 9.75 14.70 -1.42
N MET A 61 9.18 14.85 -2.62
CA MET A 61 8.78 13.73 -3.49
C MET A 61 9.79 13.44 -4.60
N LYS A 62 10.78 14.30 -4.83
CA LYS A 62 11.80 14.16 -5.91
C LYS A 62 12.53 12.82 -5.90
N TYR A 63 12.67 12.20 -4.71
CA TYR A 63 13.35 10.92 -4.52
C TYR A 63 12.45 9.86 -3.88
N ALA A 64 11.13 10.09 -3.89
CA ALA A 64 10.18 9.20 -3.24
C ALA A 64 9.98 7.89 -3.99
N TYR A 65 10.33 7.84 -5.28
CA TYR A 65 10.14 6.66 -6.12
C TYR A 65 11.46 5.96 -6.43
N GLU A 66 11.43 4.63 -6.34
CA GLU A 66 12.37 3.72 -6.95
C GLU A 66 11.88 3.30 -8.31
N MET A 67 12.84 2.98 -9.17
CA MET A 67 12.58 2.61 -10.54
C MET A 67 13.50 1.50 -10.99
N GLY A 68 13.03 0.70 -11.94
CA GLY A 68 13.83 -0.29 -12.62
C GLY A 68 13.10 -0.83 -13.84
N ASN A 69 13.72 -1.79 -14.51
CA ASN A 69 13.16 -2.41 -15.70
C ASN A 69 12.95 -3.90 -15.46
N THR A 70 11.88 -4.46 -16.02
CA THR A 70 11.63 -5.90 -16.03
C THR A 70 10.81 -6.28 -17.25
N GLN A 71 11.18 -7.37 -17.93
CA GLN A 71 10.42 -7.94 -19.05
C GLN A 71 9.95 -6.93 -20.11
N GLY A 72 10.81 -5.96 -20.48
CA GLY A 72 10.48 -4.95 -21.49
C GLY A 72 9.56 -3.81 -21.02
N ALA A 73 9.21 -3.77 -19.73
CA ALA A 73 8.48 -2.68 -19.09
C ALA A 73 9.36 -1.97 -18.06
N GLN A 74 9.05 -0.71 -17.79
CA GLN A 74 9.60 0.00 -16.64
C GLN A 74 8.62 -0.11 -15.47
N TRP A 75 9.17 -0.24 -14.26
CA TRP A 75 8.40 -0.16 -13.03
C TRP A 75 8.81 1.06 -12.20
N LEU A 76 7.84 1.61 -11.48
CA LEU A 76 8.07 2.55 -10.38
C LEU A 76 7.46 2.01 -9.09
N ALA A 77 8.08 2.30 -7.95
CA ALA A 77 7.59 1.95 -6.63
C ALA A 77 7.85 3.10 -5.66
N LEU A 78 6.84 3.49 -4.87
CA LEU A 78 6.99 4.49 -3.82
C LEU A 78 7.79 3.85 -2.67
N ARG A 79 8.96 4.42 -2.36
CA ARG A 79 9.88 3.96 -1.30
C ARG A 79 9.24 3.93 0.07
N ASP A 80 8.52 5.00 0.37
CA ASP A 80 7.97 5.24 1.70
C ASP A 80 6.59 5.87 1.58
N HIS A 81 5.59 5.06 1.92
CA HIS A 81 4.20 5.47 2.01
C HIS A 81 3.74 5.72 3.46
N SER A 82 4.60 5.35 4.42
CA SER A 82 4.28 5.24 5.85
C SER A 82 4.57 6.56 6.61
N HIS A 83 5.56 7.35 6.17
CA HIS A 83 6.13 8.45 6.96
C HIS A 83 5.81 9.89 6.52
N LYS A 84 4.87 10.13 5.58
CA LYS A 84 4.55 11.52 5.17
C LYS A 84 3.09 11.86 5.39
N GLU A 85 2.88 13.06 5.95
CA GLU A 85 1.67 13.78 6.40
C GLU A 85 0.33 13.51 5.68
N CYS A 86 0.34 12.89 4.49
CA CYS A 86 -0.83 12.53 3.70
C CYS A 86 -1.38 11.10 3.95
N CYS A 87 -0.60 10.16 4.48
CA CYS A 87 -1.05 8.77 4.70
C CYS A 87 -0.24 8.08 5.81
N ARG A 88 -0.92 7.38 6.74
CA ARG A 88 -0.29 6.56 7.80
C ARG A 88 -0.41 5.06 7.54
N TRP A 89 -0.65 4.69 6.30
CA TRP A 89 -0.80 3.29 5.89
C TRP A 89 0.55 2.76 5.42
N GLU A 90 0.96 1.61 5.93
CA GLU A 90 2.16 0.89 5.52
C GLU A 90 1.83 -0.08 4.38
N VAL A 91 2.73 -0.21 3.41
CA VAL A 91 2.61 -1.20 2.33
C VAL A 91 3.24 -2.51 2.79
N VAL A 92 2.44 -3.55 2.97
CA VAL A 92 2.93 -4.86 3.47
C VAL A 92 3.05 -5.93 2.37
N GLY A 93 2.57 -5.62 1.15
CA GLY A 93 2.60 -6.52 -0.02
C GLY A 93 3.54 -6.10 -1.16
N ALA A 94 4.48 -5.17 -0.91
CA ALA A 94 5.33 -4.62 -1.99
C ALA A 94 6.20 -5.67 -2.70
N MET A 95 6.48 -6.82 -2.09
CA MET A 95 7.19 -7.93 -2.76
C MET A 95 6.27 -9.07 -3.19
N SER A 96 5.03 -9.11 -2.72
CA SER A 96 4.20 -10.32 -2.75
C SER A 96 2.71 -9.94 -2.94
N LYS A 97 2.22 -10.13 -4.17
CA LYS A 97 0.84 -9.78 -4.57
C LYS A 97 -0.15 -10.84 -4.12
N GLY A 98 -1.37 -10.43 -3.77
CA GLY A 98 -2.45 -11.29 -3.28
C GLY A 98 -2.47 -11.40 -1.77
N ILE A 99 -3.65 -11.69 -1.21
CA ILE A 99 -3.89 -11.67 0.24
C ILE A 99 -2.95 -12.63 0.96
N GLU A 100 -2.80 -13.86 0.49
CA GLU A 100 -1.94 -14.87 1.12
C GLU A 100 -0.48 -14.42 1.22
N ASN A 101 0.06 -14.00 0.09
CA ASN A 101 1.43 -13.52 -0.05
C ASN A 101 1.68 -12.27 0.79
N SER A 102 0.77 -11.29 0.73
CA SER A 102 0.86 -10.09 1.54
C SER A 102 0.75 -10.36 3.05
N VAL A 103 -0.06 -11.34 3.47
CA VAL A 103 -0.14 -11.76 4.89
C VAL A 103 1.17 -12.44 5.33
N LYS A 104 1.79 -13.27 4.49
CA LYS A 104 3.11 -13.85 4.78
C LYS A 104 4.16 -12.76 4.98
N SER A 105 4.24 -11.80 4.04
CA SER A 105 5.18 -10.68 4.15
C SER A 105 4.88 -9.80 5.37
N PHE A 106 3.62 -9.54 5.69
CA PHE A 106 3.23 -8.84 6.92
C PHE A 106 3.75 -9.56 8.18
N ILE A 107 3.56 -10.87 8.27
CA ILE A 107 4.05 -11.68 9.41
C ILE A 107 5.57 -11.57 9.55
N GLU A 108 6.30 -11.60 8.43
CA GLU A 108 7.75 -11.47 8.39
C GLU A 108 8.22 -10.06 8.80
N ILE A 109 7.63 -9.00 8.21
CA ILE A 109 7.98 -7.59 8.47
C ILE A 109 7.81 -7.24 9.95
N HIS A 110 6.69 -7.64 10.55
CA HIS A 110 6.38 -7.32 11.94
C HIS A 110 6.86 -8.37 12.95
N ASN A 111 7.44 -9.48 12.47
CA ASN A 111 7.92 -10.60 13.30
C ASN A 111 6.87 -11.08 14.32
N ILE A 112 5.64 -11.31 13.84
CA ILE A 112 4.50 -11.72 14.68
C ILE A 112 4.17 -13.20 14.52
N LYS A 113 3.40 -13.75 15.45
CA LYS A 113 2.93 -15.16 15.40
C LYS A 113 1.42 -15.20 15.50
N ILE A 114 0.76 -15.43 14.38
CA ILE A 114 -0.70 -15.55 14.31
C ILE A 114 -1.09 -17.02 14.38
N LYS A 115 -2.02 -17.36 15.28
CA LYS A 115 -2.44 -18.76 15.49
C LYS A 115 -3.22 -19.32 14.31
N ASP A 116 -4.12 -18.53 13.75
CA ASP A 116 -4.95 -18.90 12.61
C ASP A 116 -4.78 -17.90 11.46
N THR A 117 -3.76 -18.15 10.63
CA THR A 117 -3.48 -17.32 9.45
C THR A 117 -4.60 -17.42 8.41
N GLN A 118 -5.34 -18.54 8.36
CA GLN A 118 -6.46 -18.72 7.44
C GLN A 118 -7.65 -17.84 7.85
N ALA A 119 -7.94 -17.75 9.14
CA ALA A 119 -8.93 -16.82 9.67
C ALA A 119 -8.56 -15.36 9.33
N LEU A 120 -7.29 -14.97 9.50
CA LEU A 120 -6.84 -13.63 9.10
C LEU A 120 -7.05 -13.38 7.60
N MET A 121 -6.59 -14.28 6.74
CA MET A 121 -6.75 -14.15 5.29
C MET A 121 -8.23 -14.04 4.89
N THR A 122 -9.11 -14.83 5.53
CA THR A 122 -10.55 -14.81 5.28
C THR A 122 -11.19 -13.49 5.73
N ALA A 123 -10.82 -13.00 6.92
CA ALA A 123 -11.29 -11.73 7.45
C ALA A 123 -10.85 -10.55 6.57
N ILE A 124 -9.61 -10.55 6.07
CA ILE A 124 -9.12 -9.54 5.11
C ILE A 124 -9.85 -9.66 3.77
N GLY A 125 -10.04 -10.87 3.25
CA GLY A 125 -10.71 -11.11 1.97
C GLY A 125 -12.19 -10.72 1.96
N THR A 126 -12.82 -10.68 3.13
CA THR A 126 -14.22 -10.27 3.32
C THR A 126 -14.37 -8.85 3.89
N ASP A 127 -13.28 -8.07 3.94
CA ASP A 127 -13.22 -6.71 4.51
C ASP A 127 -13.73 -6.60 5.96
N LYS A 128 -13.65 -7.70 6.73
CA LYS A 128 -14.03 -7.73 8.15
C LYS A 128 -12.86 -7.46 9.09
N MET A 129 -11.63 -7.56 8.61
CA MET A 129 -10.44 -7.30 9.41
C MET A 129 -10.12 -5.79 9.41
N PRO A 130 -10.33 -5.08 10.54
CA PRO A 130 -9.94 -3.68 10.65
C PRO A 130 -8.41 -3.54 10.56
N GLY A 131 -7.91 -2.34 10.24
CA GLY A 131 -6.47 -2.09 10.10
C GLY A 131 -5.82 -2.67 8.85
N PHE A 132 -6.54 -3.44 8.03
CA PHE A 132 -6.07 -3.90 6.72
C PHE A 132 -6.95 -3.32 5.60
N LYS A 133 -6.32 -3.00 4.48
CA LYS A 133 -7.04 -2.54 3.29
C LYS A 133 -6.48 -3.17 2.02
N ARG A 134 -7.38 -3.70 1.20
CA ARG A 134 -7.05 -4.23 -0.13
C ARG A 134 -6.93 -3.07 -1.12
N VAL A 135 -5.85 -3.07 -1.89
CA VAL A 135 -5.60 -2.14 -2.99
C VAL A 135 -5.58 -2.96 -4.26
N PHE A 136 -6.64 -2.80 -5.06
CA PHE A 136 -6.75 -3.46 -6.35
C PHE A 136 -5.95 -2.69 -7.39
N ASP A 137 -5.52 -3.43 -8.40
CA ASP A 137 -4.83 -2.89 -9.54
C ASP A 137 -5.79 -2.08 -10.43
N GLU A 138 -5.41 -0.86 -10.77
CA GLU A 138 -6.22 0.09 -11.55
C GLU A 138 -6.45 -0.37 -12.99
N THR A 139 -5.65 -1.31 -13.50
CA THR A 139 -5.84 -1.90 -14.84
C THR A 139 -6.60 -3.24 -14.78
N GLY A 140 -6.90 -3.75 -13.58
CA GLY A 140 -7.69 -4.96 -13.35
C GLY A 140 -6.95 -6.27 -13.67
N ALA A 141 -5.64 -6.23 -13.89
CA ALA A 141 -4.87 -7.36 -14.40
C ALA A 141 -4.26 -8.25 -13.30
N ASP A 142 -4.35 -7.84 -12.04
CA ASP A 142 -3.37 -8.21 -11.02
C ASP A 142 -4.03 -8.48 -9.66
N LEU A 143 -3.40 -9.34 -8.85
CA LEU A 143 -3.87 -9.63 -7.49
C LEU A 143 -3.70 -8.42 -6.56
N PRO A 144 -4.60 -8.20 -5.57
CA PRO A 144 -4.53 -7.01 -4.73
C PRO A 144 -3.25 -6.96 -3.87
N MET A 145 -2.77 -5.74 -3.63
CA MET A 145 -1.80 -5.45 -2.58
C MET A 145 -2.53 -5.16 -1.25
N LEU A 146 -1.85 -5.38 -0.12
CA LEU A 146 -2.37 -4.97 1.19
C LEU A 146 -1.67 -3.73 1.73
N LEU A 147 -2.47 -2.85 2.32
CA LEU A 147 -2.05 -1.79 3.21
C LEU A 147 -2.40 -2.17 4.65
N PHE A 148 -1.55 -1.76 5.59
CA PHE A 148 -1.73 -1.97 7.02
C PHE A 148 -1.67 -0.64 7.79
N LYS A 149 -2.52 -0.49 8.81
CA LYS A 149 -2.50 0.65 9.72
C LYS A 149 -2.89 0.19 11.11
N GLU A 150 -1.90 0.11 11.98
CA GLU A 150 -2.05 -0.43 13.33
C GLU A 150 -3.11 0.31 14.15
N SER A 151 -3.17 1.65 14.05
CA SER A 151 -4.16 2.43 14.81
C SER A 151 -5.61 2.09 14.50
N ASP A 152 -5.85 1.47 13.35
CA ASP A 152 -7.18 1.13 12.88
C ASP A 152 -7.55 -0.30 13.24
N LEU A 153 -6.63 -1.13 13.75
CA LEU A 153 -6.91 -2.51 14.20
C LEU A 153 -7.90 -2.58 15.35
N LEU A 154 -7.82 -1.62 16.28
CA LEU A 154 -8.57 -1.65 17.53
C LEU A 154 -9.46 -0.42 17.64
N ASN A 155 -10.76 -0.66 17.80
CA ASN A 155 -11.64 0.36 18.35
C ASN A 155 -11.39 0.48 19.86
N THR A 156 -10.63 1.50 20.25
CA THR A 156 -10.28 1.73 21.67
C THR A 156 -11.35 2.49 22.44
N ALA A 157 -12.50 2.81 21.83
CA ALA A 157 -13.61 3.46 22.51
C ALA A 157 -14.15 2.57 23.64
N GLY A 158 -14.16 3.08 24.87
CA GLY A 158 -14.62 2.35 26.05
C GLY A 158 -13.62 1.34 26.63
N MET A 159 -12.39 1.25 26.10
CA MET A 159 -11.33 0.44 26.72
C MET A 159 -10.63 1.21 27.83
N THR A 160 -10.26 0.52 28.90
CA THR A 160 -9.36 1.09 29.91
C THR A 160 -7.96 1.31 29.33
N PHE A 161 -7.20 2.21 29.94
CA PHE A 161 -5.83 2.48 29.52
C PHE A 161 -4.97 1.22 29.58
N GLU A 162 -5.10 0.42 30.63
CA GLU A 162 -4.33 -0.80 30.87
C GLU A 162 -4.58 -1.82 29.76
N LYS A 163 -5.85 -2.04 29.37
CA LYS A 163 -6.22 -2.99 28.32
C LYS A 163 -5.75 -2.50 26.94
N LYS A 164 -5.85 -1.19 26.67
CA LYS A 164 -5.32 -0.59 25.45
C LYS A 164 -3.80 -0.75 25.38
N TRP A 165 -3.11 -0.48 26.48
CA TRP A 165 -1.66 -0.58 26.58
C TRP A 165 -1.16 -2.03 26.44
N GLU A 166 -1.86 -3.00 27.04
CA GLU A 166 -1.55 -4.41 26.90
C GLU A 166 -1.63 -4.88 25.45
N LEU A 167 -2.73 -4.54 24.75
CA LEU A 167 -2.95 -4.97 23.37
C LEU A 167 -1.94 -4.32 22.40
N LEU A 168 -1.66 -3.03 22.56
CA LEU A 168 -0.69 -2.31 21.69
C LEU A 168 0.75 -2.79 21.86
N ARG A 169 1.10 -3.53 22.92
CA ARG A 169 2.44 -4.10 23.09
C ARG A 169 2.65 -5.40 22.35
N ASP A 170 1.57 -6.07 21.93
CA ASP A 170 1.63 -7.37 21.28
C ASP A 170 0.64 -7.42 20.11
N LEU A 171 1.15 -7.08 18.93
CA LEU A 171 0.39 -7.09 17.68
C LEU A 171 -0.20 -8.48 17.38
N SER A 172 0.49 -9.57 17.76
CA SER A 172 -0.02 -10.94 17.58
C SER A 172 -1.30 -11.15 18.40
N LYS A 173 -1.27 -10.81 19.70
CA LYS A 173 -2.44 -10.91 20.58
C LYS A 173 -3.57 -9.99 20.13
N THR A 174 -3.25 -8.80 19.66
CA THR A 174 -4.23 -7.86 19.13
C THR A 174 -4.98 -8.45 17.94
N ILE A 175 -4.27 -9.00 16.97
CA ILE A 175 -4.90 -9.62 15.78
C ILE A 175 -5.77 -10.81 16.20
N ASP A 176 -5.24 -11.73 17.03
CA ASP A 176 -6.01 -12.89 17.53
C ASP A 176 -7.29 -12.44 18.28
N SER A 177 -7.21 -11.38 19.08
CA SER A 177 -8.34 -10.81 19.83
C SER A 177 -9.39 -10.22 18.90
N VAL A 178 -8.97 -9.48 17.86
CA VAL A 178 -9.87 -8.93 16.85
C VAL A 178 -10.56 -10.04 16.06
N LEU A 179 -9.83 -11.08 15.65
CA LEU A 179 -10.41 -12.22 14.94
C LEU A 179 -11.51 -12.91 15.76
N ARG A 180 -11.33 -13.05 17.08
CA ARG A 180 -12.38 -13.56 17.98
C ARG A 180 -13.59 -12.64 18.03
N SER A 181 -13.38 -11.33 18.14
CA SER A 181 -14.48 -10.37 18.28
C SER A 181 -15.36 -10.27 17.03
N ILE A 182 -14.78 -10.50 15.85
CA ILE A 182 -15.51 -10.57 14.58
C ILE A 182 -16.03 -11.97 14.23
N GLY A 183 -15.93 -12.94 15.15
CA GLY A 183 -16.46 -14.30 14.98
C GLY A 183 -15.71 -15.15 13.95
N MET A 184 -14.43 -14.84 13.71
CA MET A 184 -13.56 -15.58 12.77
C MET A 184 -12.64 -16.58 13.47
N HIS A 185 -12.71 -16.68 14.80
CA HIS A 185 -11.97 -17.65 15.62
C HIS A 185 -12.96 -18.47 16.45
N ASN A 186 -12.85 -19.80 16.37
CA ASN A 186 -13.45 -20.72 17.34
C ASN A 186 -12.56 -20.86 18.58
#